data_AF-A0A972CPN1-F1
#
_entry.id   AF-A0A972CPN1-F1
#
_cell.length_a   1.000
_cell.length_b   1.000
_cell.length_c   1.000
_cell.angle_alpha   90.00
_cell.angle_beta   90.00
_cell.angle_gamma   90.00
#
_symmetry.space_group_name_H-M   'P 1'
#
loop_
_entity.id
_entity.type
_entity.pdbx_description
1 polymer ?
#
loop_
_entity_poly.entity_id
_entity_poly.type
_entity_poly.pdbx_seq_one_letter_code
_entity_poly.pdbx_strand_id
1 'polypeptide(L)'
;MQNRKLWLISSLLLLFSFSVLAAGPPRSEKEIPVYPGAVRDQAAEKELLSQRSEYGPEIQKTWRSYTVRVYTVKTIIDEVCKFYINKLGAKPGTPVEDPASIKPGAFYPPWYELDFYGPEIFEDQYERNTLIHDGKWVKSAFAKRPQWQKGAWLSQAWFEWNVTLSNGDLARYSVLLEDVGYDSRKKVDFRSTRIRIEILVTKSEAALDEEEDAAMDEAVAAKARQLAKNPPTAQTLGVPLYPGAVFNPEISAGMSLDDDYQYYVYLSNDPPAKVVAFYEQRLGKKASSNEGGYLIPLKGKLPVPEEGLAIQPNMLFSGPAKTMITVQKQAGN
;
A
#
# COMPACT_ATOMS: atom_id res chain seq x y z
N MET A 1 -52.76 -11.62 -53.59
CA MET A 1 -52.44 -11.42 -52.16
C MET A 1 -51.64 -12.62 -51.66
N GLN A 2 -50.35 -12.82 -51.97
CA GLN A 2 -49.18 -11.94 -51.76
C GLN A 2 -49.25 -11.22 -50.41
N ASN A 3 -48.23 -11.45 -49.57
CA ASN A 3 -47.95 -10.79 -48.27
C ASN A 3 -48.44 -11.49 -46.99
N ARG A 4 -48.26 -12.82 -46.86
CA ARG A 4 -48.39 -13.50 -45.54
C ARG A 4 -47.26 -14.47 -45.17
N LYS A 5 -46.22 -14.60 -45.99
CA LYS A 5 -45.03 -15.45 -45.70
C LYS A 5 -43.75 -14.66 -45.40
N LEU A 6 -43.75 -13.33 -45.53
CA LEU A 6 -42.59 -12.49 -45.19
C LEU A 6 -42.55 -12.03 -43.73
N TRP A 7 -43.63 -12.20 -42.96
CA TRP A 7 -43.68 -11.73 -41.57
C TRP A 7 -43.15 -12.73 -40.53
N LEU A 8 -42.85 -13.97 -40.93
CA LEU A 8 -42.28 -14.99 -40.04
C LEU A 8 -40.74 -15.09 -40.11
N ILE A 9 -40.11 -14.44 -41.09
CA ILE A 9 -38.64 -14.43 -41.23
C ILE A 9 -38.02 -13.22 -40.52
N SER A 10 -38.74 -12.09 -40.42
CA SER A 10 -38.24 -10.90 -39.71
C SER A 10 -38.27 -11.01 -38.18
N SER A 11 -39.04 -11.94 -37.61
CA SER A 11 -39.10 -12.16 -36.15
C SER A 11 -38.10 -13.19 -35.63
N LEU A 12 -37.43 -13.95 -36.51
CA LEU A 12 -36.39 -14.92 -36.11
C LEU A 12 -34.97 -14.30 -36.13
N LEU A 13 -34.79 -13.12 -36.74
CA LEU A 13 -33.52 -12.40 -36.83
C LEU A 13 -33.26 -11.44 -35.66
N LEU A 14 -34.22 -11.26 -34.74
CA LEU A 14 -34.13 -10.33 -33.60
C LEU A 14 -33.80 -11.00 -32.26
N LEU A 15 -33.62 -12.33 -32.22
CA LEU A 15 -33.28 -13.09 -31.00
C LEU A 15 -31.79 -13.43 -30.85
N PHE A 16 -30.93 -12.97 -31.77
CA PHE A 16 -29.46 -13.14 -31.69
C PHE A 16 -28.69 -11.84 -31.45
N SER A 17 -29.37 -10.81 -30.95
CA SER A 17 -28.71 -9.62 -30.39
C SER A 17 -28.62 -9.75 -28.87
N PHE A 18 -28.15 -10.89 -28.36
CA PHE A 18 -27.44 -10.82 -27.09
C PHE A 18 -26.19 -10.03 -27.40
N SER A 19 -26.20 -8.75 -27.05
CA SER A 19 -24.96 -8.02 -26.79
C SER A 19 -24.15 -8.96 -25.91
N VAL A 20 -23.11 -9.57 -26.48
CA VAL A 20 -22.04 -10.15 -25.68
C VAL A 20 -21.50 -8.94 -24.95
N LEU A 21 -22.07 -8.65 -23.77
CA LEU A 21 -21.37 -7.95 -22.71
C LEU A 21 -20.07 -8.72 -22.64
N ALA A 22 -19.00 -8.13 -23.19
CA ALA A 22 -17.67 -8.68 -23.08
C ALA A 22 -17.52 -8.97 -21.59
N ALA A 23 -17.52 -10.26 -21.24
CA ALA A 23 -17.31 -10.65 -19.87
C ALA A 23 -16.01 -9.95 -19.47
N GLY A 24 -16.07 -9.11 -18.44
CA GLY A 24 -14.90 -8.38 -17.96
C GLY A 24 -13.78 -9.38 -17.62
N PRO A 25 -12.53 -8.90 -17.46
CA PRO A 25 -11.44 -9.79 -17.07
C PRO A 25 -11.80 -10.51 -15.76
N PRO A 26 -11.26 -11.73 -15.53
CA PRO A 26 -11.53 -12.49 -14.32
C PRO A 26 -11.33 -11.67 -13.05
N ARG A 27 -12.29 -11.71 -12.11
CA ARG A 27 -12.25 -10.92 -10.87
C ARG A 27 -12.12 -11.79 -9.62
N SER A 28 -11.84 -13.07 -9.78
CA SER A 28 -11.62 -13.98 -8.68
C SER A 28 -10.71 -15.13 -9.09
N GLU A 29 -10.12 -15.81 -8.10
CA GLU A 29 -9.29 -17.00 -8.33
C GLU A 29 -10.01 -18.04 -9.19
N LYS A 30 -11.30 -18.25 -8.94
CA LYS A 30 -12.12 -19.27 -9.62
C LYS A 30 -12.43 -18.92 -11.08
N GLU A 31 -12.38 -17.64 -11.43
CA GLU A 31 -12.63 -17.17 -12.80
C GLU A 31 -11.36 -17.20 -13.66
N ILE A 32 -10.17 -17.22 -13.03
CA ILE A 32 -8.91 -17.30 -13.78
C ILE A 32 -8.78 -18.73 -14.32
N PRO A 33 -8.69 -18.90 -15.65
CA PRO A 33 -8.62 -20.23 -16.24
C PRO A 33 -7.31 -20.92 -15.88
N VAL A 34 -7.41 -22.18 -15.46
CA VAL A 34 -6.25 -23.06 -15.26
C VAL A 34 -6.00 -23.84 -16.55
N TYR A 35 -4.73 -23.92 -16.96
CA TYR A 35 -4.35 -24.68 -18.16
C TYR A 35 -4.77 -26.16 -18.02
N PRO A 36 -5.42 -26.78 -19.03
CA PRO A 36 -5.86 -28.17 -18.95
C PRO A 36 -4.71 -29.14 -18.64
N GLY A 37 -4.93 -30.00 -17.64
CA GLY A 37 -3.91 -30.98 -17.20
C GLY A 37 -2.82 -30.41 -16.28
N ALA A 38 -2.91 -29.13 -15.90
CA ALA A 38 -2.04 -28.58 -14.86
C ALA A 38 -2.39 -29.17 -13.49
N VAL A 39 -1.37 -29.51 -12.71
CA VAL A 39 -1.47 -30.11 -11.38
C VAL A 39 -1.03 -29.09 -10.34
N ARG A 40 -1.85 -28.89 -9.30
CA ARG A 40 -1.58 -27.92 -8.24
C ARG A 40 -0.41 -28.34 -7.36
N ASP A 41 0.48 -27.41 -7.04
CA ASP A 41 1.65 -27.59 -6.20
C ASP A 41 1.49 -26.78 -4.89
N GLN A 42 0.96 -27.44 -3.87
CA GLN A 42 0.71 -26.81 -2.57
C GLN A 42 2.00 -26.52 -1.78
N ALA A 43 3.08 -27.24 -2.06
CA ALA A 43 4.36 -27.01 -1.39
C ALA A 43 4.97 -25.69 -1.86
N ALA A 44 4.97 -25.46 -3.18
CA ALA A 44 5.40 -24.20 -3.77
C ALA A 44 4.52 -23.01 -3.33
N GLU A 45 3.20 -23.21 -3.18
CA GLU A 45 2.31 -22.17 -2.63
C GLU A 45 2.73 -21.75 -1.22
N LYS A 46 3.01 -22.72 -0.34
CA LYS A 46 3.44 -22.45 1.04
C LYS A 46 4.78 -21.72 1.09
N GLU A 47 5.72 -22.11 0.23
CA GLU A 47 7.03 -21.46 0.13
C GLU A 47 6.88 -19.98 -0.28
N LEU A 48 6.11 -19.68 -1.31
CA LEU A 48 5.87 -18.30 -1.76
C LEU A 48 5.16 -17.45 -0.70
N LEU A 49 4.20 -18.04 0.03
CA LEU A 49 3.56 -17.37 1.16
C LEU A 49 4.58 -17.05 2.27
N SER A 50 5.53 -17.95 2.55
CA SER A 50 6.58 -17.68 3.55
C SER A 50 7.54 -16.58 3.11
N GLN A 51 7.97 -16.57 1.83
CA GLN A 51 8.83 -15.51 1.30
C GLN A 51 8.15 -14.14 1.39
N ARG A 52 6.82 -14.07 1.22
CA ARG A 52 6.08 -12.81 1.40
C ARG A 52 6.04 -12.31 2.84
N SER A 53 6.20 -13.17 3.84
CA SER A 53 6.29 -12.71 5.23
C SER A 53 7.57 -11.91 5.51
N GLU A 54 8.56 -11.95 4.60
CA GLU A 54 9.81 -11.20 4.71
C GLU A 54 9.66 -9.71 4.34
N TYR A 55 8.55 -9.30 3.70
CA TYR A 55 8.30 -7.88 3.44
C TYR A 55 8.11 -7.11 4.75
N GLY A 56 8.65 -5.89 4.82
CA GLY A 56 8.56 -5.05 6.01
C GLY A 56 7.11 -4.66 6.39
N PRO A 57 6.87 -4.29 7.66
CA PRO A 57 5.54 -3.97 8.17
C PRO A 57 4.84 -2.85 7.40
N GLU A 58 5.62 -1.86 6.90
CA GLU A 58 5.12 -0.73 6.10
C GLU A 58 4.49 -1.14 4.76
N ILE A 59 4.95 -2.24 4.16
CA ILE A 59 4.34 -2.77 2.94
C ILE A 59 3.14 -3.63 3.31
N GLN A 60 3.30 -4.48 4.34
CA GLN A 60 2.23 -5.37 4.78
C GLN A 60 0.98 -4.63 5.26
N LYS A 61 1.12 -3.45 5.91
CA LYS A 61 -0.02 -2.64 6.36
C LYS A 61 -0.92 -2.17 5.21
N THR A 62 -0.38 -2.09 3.99
CA THR A 62 -1.14 -1.71 2.79
C THR A 62 -1.96 -2.87 2.23
N TRP A 63 -1.69 -4.11 2.63
CA TRP A 63 -2.36 -5.28 2.06
C TRP A 63 -3.65 -5.58 2.81
N ARG A 64 -4.73 -5.79 2.06
CA ARG A 64 -5.98 -6.38 2.57
C ARG A 64 -5.91 -7.90 2.53
N SER A 65 -5.40 -8.45 1.44
CA SER A 65 -5.27 -9.90 1.25
C SER A 65 -4.28 -10.25 0.15
N TYR A 66 -3.76 -11.47 0.22
CA TYR A 66 -2.95 -12.06 -0.83
C TYR A 66 -3.33 -13.52 -1.03
N THR A 67 -3.52 -13.93 -2.28
CA THR A 67 -3.78 -15.31 -2.68
C THR A 67 -2.77 -15.73 -3.72
N VAL A 68 -2.20 -16.93 -3.57
CA VAL A 68 -1.34 -17.56 -4.56
C VAL A 68 -1.79 -18.99 -4.84
N ARG A 69 -1.74 -19.36 -6.11
CA ARG A 69 -1.89 -20.74 -6.58
C ARG A 69 -0.75 -21.09 -7.52
N VAL A 70 -0.15 -22.25 -7.31
CA VAL A 70 0.94 -22.73 -8.16
C VAL A 70 0.50 -24.02 -8.82
N TYR A 71 0.76 -24.13 -10.11
CA TYR A 71 0.52 -25.33 -10.88
C TYR A 71 1.75 -25.68 -11.71
N THR A 72 1.89 -26.96 -12.03
CA THR A 72 2.87 -27.44 -13.00
C THR A 72 2.15 -28.26 -14.07
N VAL A 73 2.55 -28.08 -15.33
CA VAL A 73 2.01 -28.85 -16.46
C VAL A 73 3.15 -29.36 -17.35
N LYS A 74 3.05 -30.62 -17.80
CA LYS A 74 4.00 -31.24 -18.73
C LYS A 74 3.74 -30.81 -20.18
N THR A 75 3.98 -29.54 -20.47
CA THR A 75 4.05 -29.02 -21.84
C THR A 75 5.02 -27.85 -21.92
N ILE A 76 5.36 -27.44 -23.15
CA ILE A 76 6.24 -26.30 -23.43
C ILE A 76 5.53 -24.97 -23.13
N ILE A 77 6.28 -23.99 -22.61
CA ILE A 77 5.76 -22.69 -22.18
C ILE A 77 5.00 -21.95 -23.29
N ASP A 78 5.41 -22.08 -24.55
CA ASP A 78 4.75 -21.42 -25.69
C ASP A 78 3.26 -21.75 -25.77
N GLU A 79 2.87 -23.00 -25.53
CA GLU A 79 1.48 -23.44 -25.61
C GLU A 79 0.66 -22.91 -24.43
N VAL A 80 1.27 -22.83 -23.25
CA VAL A 80 0.64 -22.24 -22.05
C VAL A 80 0.50 -20.73 -22.21
N CYS A 81 1.51 -20.06 -22.76
CA CYS A 81 1.50 -18.62 -23.04
C CYS A 81 0.38 -18.26 -24.03
N LYS A 82 0.31 -18.96 -25.17
CA LYS A 82 -0.78 -18.75 -26.16
C LYS A 82 -2.16 -18.99 -25.55
N PHE A 83 -2.30 -19.99 -24.67
CA PHE A 83 -3.55 -20.23 -23.95
C PHE A 83 -3.97 -19.02 -23.12
N TYR A 84 -3.08 -18.43 -22.32
CA TYR A 84 -3.41 -17.27 -21.50
C TYR A 84 -3.64 -16.00 -22.32
N ILE A 85 -2.86 -15.76 -23.37
CA ILE A 85 -3.11 -14.66 -24.32
C ILE A 85 -4.55 -14.74 -24.85
N ASN A 86 -4.96 -15.92 -25.32
CA ASN A 86 -6.28 -16.11 -25.91
C ASN A 86 -7.41 -16.06 -24.88
N LYS A 87 -7.22 -16.68 -23.71
CA LYS A 87 -8.25 -16.77 -22.68
C LYS A 87 -8.50 -15.46 -21.95
N LEU A 88 -7.46 -14.65 -21.74
CA LEU A 88 -7.56 -13.35 -21.08
C LEU A 88 -7.82 -12.22 -22.08
N GLY A 89 -7.68 -12.47 -23.38
CA GLY A 89 -7.72 -11.42 -24.39
C GLY A 89 -6.58 -10.41 -24.24
N ALA A 90 -5.45 -10.84 -23.67
CA ALA A 90 -4.39 -9.96 -23.22
C ALA A 90 -3.63 -9.31 -24.38
N LYS A 91 -3.15 -8.08 -24.17
CA LYS A 91 -2.37 -7.30 -25.14
C LYS A 91 -0.91 -7.15 -24.71
N PRO A 92 0.06 -7.13 -25.63
CA PRO A 92 1.45 -6.96 -25.28
C PRO A 92 1.73 -5.56 -24.70
N GLY A 93 2.67 -5.47 -23.75
CA GLY A 93 3.16 -4.23 -23.14
C GLY A 93 2.68 -4.03 -21.70
N THR A 94 3.03 -2.90 -21.09
CA THR A 94 2.60 -2.50 -19.73
C THR A 94 1.55 -1.40 -19.79
N PRO A 95 0.73 -1.23 -18.74
CA PRO A 95 -0.15 -0.06 -18.62
C PRO A 95 0.70 1.22 -18.59
N VAL A 96 0.23 2.24 -19.30
CA VAL A 96 0.88 3.57 -19.39
C VAL A 96 0.47 4.46 -18.21
N GLU A 97 -0.69 4.19 -17.66
CA GLU A 97 -1.29 4.95 -16.57
C GLU A 97 -1.09 4.22 -15.23
N ASP A 98 -0.90 4.99 -14.17
CA ASP A 98 -0.80 4.47 -12.81
C ASP A 98 -2.11 3.75 -12.42
N PRO A 99 -2.07 2.47 -12.00
CA PRO A 99 -3.21 1.75 -11.41
C PRO A 99 -4.00 2.53 -10.35
N ALA A 100 -3.36 3.42 -9.59
CA ALA A 100 -4.02 4.26 -8.60
C ALA A 100 -4.89 5.37 -9.20
N SER A 101 -4.69 5.72 -10.48
CA SER A 101 -5.45 6.76 -11.17
C SER A 101 -6.79 6.29 -11.76
N ILE A 102 -7.09 4.99 -11.66
CA ILE A 102 -8.32 4.39 -12.17
C ILE A 102 -9.51 4.72 -11.27
N LYS A 103 -10.61 5.19 -11.86
CA LYS A 103 -11.86 5.43 -11.12
C LYS A 103 -12.41 4.15 -10.49
N PRO A 104 -13.05 4.22 -9.30
CA PRO A 104 -13.70 3.06 -8.68
C PRO A 104 -14.63 2.30 -9.65
N GLY A 105 -14.47 0.98 -9.69
CA GLY A 105 -15.22 0.08 -10.58
C GLY A 105 -14.68 -0.05 -12.01
N ALA A 106 -13.75 0.81 -12.43
CA ALA A 106 -13.02 0.63 -13.69
C ALA A 106 -11.87 -0.37 -13.53
N PHE A 107 -11.30 -0.79 -14.65
CA PHE A 107 -10.23 -1.79 -14.69
C PHE A 107 -9.24 -1.48 -15.81
N TYR A 108 -7.98 -1.85 -15.60
CA TYR A 108 -7.03 -2.00 -16.70
C TYR A 108 -7.21 -3.39 -17.31
N PRO A 109 -7.34 -3.49 -18.64
CA PRO A 109 -7.50 -4.79 -19.30
C PRO A 109 -6.23 -5.63 -19.15
N PRO A 110 -6.34 -6.97 -19.29
CA PRO A 110 -5.18 -7.86 -19.27
C PRO A 110 -4.12 -7.45 -20.27
N TRP A 111 -2.90 -7.35 -19.79
CA TRP A 111 -1.70 -7.13 -20.59
C TRP A 111 -0.69 -8.25 -20.33
N TYR A 112 0.33 -8.33 -21.18
CA TYR A 112 1.41 -9.29 -20.96
C TYR A 112 2.78 -8.80 -21.44
N GLU A 113 3.81 -9.32 -20.77
CA GLU A 113 5.21 -9.22 -21.14
C GLU A 113 5.83 -10.62 -21.26
N LEU A 114 6.87 -10.71 -22.09
CA LEU A 114 7.54 -11.96 -22.43
C LEU A 114 9.03 -11.81 -22.20
N ASP A 115 9.62 -12.77 -21.49
CA ASP A 115 11.05 -12.87 -21.32
C ASP A 115 11.59 -14.07 -22.09
N PHE A 116 12.79 -13.89 -22.64
CA PHE A 116 13.48 -14.89 -23.42
C PHE A 116 14.75 -15.30 -22.70
N TYR A 117 15.17 -16.55 -22.92
CA TYR A 117 16.49 -16.98 -22.48
C TYR A 117 17.59 -16.15 -23.16
N GLY A 118 18.54 -15.67 -22.34
CA GLY A 118 19.73 -14.99 -22.83
C GLY A 118 20.75 -15.96 -23.44
N PRO A 119 21.76 -15.44 -24.15
CA PRO A 119 22.79 -16.28 -24.79
C PRO A 119 23.58 -17.15 -23.80
N GLU A 120 23.70 -16.71 -22.54
CA GLU A 120 24.49 -17.36 -21.48
C GLU A 120 24.04 -18.78 -21.14
N ILE A 121 22.78 -19.14 -21.41
CA ILE A 121 22.30 -20.51 -21.19
C ILE A 121 22.85 -21.50 -22.23
N PHE A 122 23.43 -21.01 -23.32
CA PHE A 122 24.02 -21.84 -24.38
C PHE A 122 25.53 -21.99 -24.26
N GLU A 123 26.12 -21.46 -23.19
CA GLU A 123 27.56 -21.53 -22.88
C GLU A 123 27.81 -22.50 -21.73
N ASP A 124 28.93 -23.22 -21.76
CA ASP A 124 29.31 -24.10 -20.65
C ASP A 124 29.72 -23.26 -19.44
N GLN A 125 29.13 -23.51 -18.27
CA GLN A 125 29.47 -22.79 -17.04
C GLN A 125 30.15 -23.73 -16.06
N TYR A 126 31.20 -23.22 -15.41
CA TYR A 126 32.05 -23.99 -14.49
C TYR A 126 32.13 -23.31 -13.14
N GLU A 127 32.08 -24.10 -12.08
CA GLU A 127 32.55 -23.70 -10.75
C GLU A 127 33.90 -24.36 -10.50
N ARG A 128 34.96 -23.54 -10.51
CA ARG A 128 36.35 -24.03 -10.55
C ARG A 128 36.57 -24.95 -11.76
N ASN A 129 36.67 -26.27 -11.53
CA ASN A 129 36.85 -27.29 -12.57
C ASN A 129 35.61 -28.17 -12.77
N THR A 130 34.50 -27.88 -12.09
CA THR A 130 33.27 -28.67 -12.16
C THR A 130 32.31 -28.03 -13.15
N LEU A 131 31.89 -28.76 -14.18
CA LEU A 131 30.84 -28.31 -15.10
C LEU A 131 29.51 -28.26 -14.33
N ILE A 132 28.99 -27.06 -14.11
CA ILE A 132 27.71 -26.84 -13.41
C ILE A 132 26.55 -26.63 -14.37
N HIS A 133 26.83 -26.31 -15.64
CA HIS A 133 25.84 -26.15 -16.70
C HIS A 133 26.42 -26.50 -18.07
N ASP A 134 25.82 -27.45 -18.77
CA ASP A 134 26.24 -27.92 -20.10
C ASP A 134 25.49 -27.14 -21.20
N GLY A 135 26.01 -25.97 -21.56
CA GLY A 135 25.39 -25.08 -22.55
C GLY A 135 25.37 -25.67 -23.97
N LYS A 136 26.35 -26.50 -24.32
CA LYS A 136 26.38 -27.21 -25.62
C LYS A 136 25.21 -28.19 -25.73
N TRP A 137 24.95 -28.95 -24.68
CA TRP A 137 23.78 -29.82 -24.62
C TRP A 137 22.49 -29.00 -24.68
N VAL A 138 22.39 -27.91 -23.92
CA VAL A 138 21.21 -27.02 -23.93
C VAL A 138 20.93 -26.49 -25.33
N LYS A 139 21.96 -26.00 -26.04
CA LYS A 139 21.83 -25.53 -27.43
C LYS A 139 21.27 -26.60 -28.36
N SER A 140 21.71 -27.85 -28.19
CA SER A 140 21.24 -29.00 -28.97
C SER A 140 19.79 -29.39 -28.64
N ALA A 141 19.39 -29.27 -27.37
CA ALA A 141 18.02 -29.53 -26.92
C ALA A 141 17.06 -28.44 -27.41
N PHE A 142 17.43 -27.17 -27.26
CA PHE A 142 16.63 -26.01 -27.64
C PHE A 142 16.46 -25.88 -29.16
N ALA A 143 17.40 -26.37 -29.97
CA ALA A 143 17.22 -26.49 -31.43
C ALA A 143 15.99 -27.33 -31.82
N LYS A 144 15.47 -28.18 -30.93
CA LYS A 144 14.26 -29.00 -31.12
C LYS A 144 13.01 -28.40 -30.46
N ARG A 145 13.15 -27.30 -29.74
CA ARG A 145 12.04 -26.58 -29.10
C ARG A 145 11.47 -25.54 -30.07
N PRO A 146 10.16 -25.24 -29.97
CA PRO A 146 9.59 -24.12 -30.71
C PRO A 146 10.31 -22.83 -30.34
N GLN A 147 10.48 -21.97 -31.34
CA GLN A 147 10.98 -20.62 -31.15
C GLN A 147 9.79 -19.67 -31.22
N TRP A 148 9.67 -18.79 -30.22
CA TRP A 148 8.61 -17.79 -30.19
C TRP A 148 8.84 -16.73 -31.28
N GLN A 149 10.10 -16.32 -31.41
CA GLN A 149 10.62 -15.53 -32.52
C GLN A 149 11.95 -16.15 -32.96
N LYS A 150 12.39 -15.86 -34.19
CA LYS A 150 13.62 -16.45 -34.75
C LYS A 150 14.80 -16.26 -33.79
N GLY A 151 15.32 -17.37 -33.26
CA GLY A 151 16.45 -17.40 -32.33
C GLY A 151 16.12 -17.09 -30.86
N ALA A 152 14.84 -16.96 -30.50
CA ALA A 152 14.39 -16.63 -29.16
C ALA A 152 13.42 -17.68 -28.61
N TRP A 153 13.73 -18.20 -27.44
CA TRP A 153 12.92 -19.18 -26.70
C TRP A 153 12.41 -18.52 -25.43
N LEU A 154 11.11 -18.65 -25.18
CA LEU A 154 10.49 -18.10 -23.98
C LEU A 154 11.09 -18.76 -22.73
N SER A 155 11.47 -17.93 -21.77
CA SER A 155 11.84 -18.36 -20.41
C SER A 155 10.69 -18.07 -19.45
N GLN A 156 10.05 -16.91 -19.59
CA GLN A 156 8.95 -16.49 -18.72
C GLN A 156 7.89 -15.68 -19.50
N ALA A 157 6.70 -15.59 -18.92
CA ALA A 157 5.68 -14.64 -19.36
C ALA A 157 4.91 -14.11 -18.14
N TRP A 158 4.66 -12.81 -18.11
CA TRP A 158 3.88 -12.14 -17.08
C TRP A 158 2.59 -11.63 -17.70
N PHE A 159 1.45 -11.97 -17.10
CA PHE A 159 0.14 -11.41 -17.43
C PHE A 159 -0.38 -10.67 -16.22
N GLU A 160 -0.98 -9.50 -16.41
CA GLU A 160 -1.59 -8.75 -15.31
C GLU A 160 -2.80 -7.93 -15.73
N TRP A 161 -3.71 -7.72 -14.80
CA TRP A 161 -4.75 -6.71 -14.87
C TRP A 161 -5.08 -6.20 -13.47
N ASN A 162 -5.67 -5.01 -13.43
CA ASN A 162 -5.98 -4.29 -12.20
C ASN A 162 -7.46 -3.89 -12.18
N VAL A 163 -8.12 -4.03 -11.03
CA VAL A 163 -9.52 -3.65 -10.84
C VAL A 163 -9.61 -2.81 -9.57
N THR A 164 -10.13 -1.59 -9.70
CA THR A 164 -10.48 -0.78 -8.53
C THR A 164 -11.82 -1.26 -7.97
N LEU A 165 -11.81 -1.75 -6.74
CA LEU A 165 -12.99 -2.25 -6.04
C LEU A 165 -13.94 -1.10 -5.66
N SER A 166 -15.15 -1.44 -5.25
CA SER A 166 -16.18 -0.44 -4.90
C SER A 166 -15.81 0.42 -3.70
N ASN A 167 -14.96 -0.07 -2.81
CA ASN A 167 -14.40 0.65 -1.66
C ASN A 167 -13.12 1.44 -2.01
N GLY A 168 -12.74 1.49 -3.29
CA GLY A 168 -11.53 2.16 -3.76
C GLY A 168 -10.25 1.31 -3.67
N ASP A 169 -10.27 0.16 -2.99
CA ASP A 169 -9.11 -0.73 -2.90
C ASP A 169 -8.71 -1.24 -4.30
N LEU A 170 -7.42 -1.54 -4.48
CA LEU A 170 -6.90 -2.04 -5.75
C LEU A 170 -6.73 -3.56 -5.68
N ALA A 171 -7.39 -4.30 -6.57
CA ALA A 171 -7.15 -5.72 -6.78
C ALA A 171 -6.28 -5.92 -8.01
N ARG A 172 -5.05 -6.38 -7.80
CA ARG A 172 -4.11 -6.79 -8.84
C ARG A 172 -4.15 -8.30 -9.03
N TYR A 173 -4.32 -8.73 -10.26
CA TYR A 173 -4.35 -10.13 -10.64
C TYR A 173 -3.19 -10.40 -11.60
N SER A 174 -2.45 -11.48 -11.36
CA SER A 174 -1.32 -11.83 -12.19
C SER A 174 -1.32 -13.33 -12.52
N VAL A 175 -0.89 -13.67 -13.73
CA VAL A 175 -0.50 -15.02 -14.11
C VAL A 175 0.94 -14.98 -14.57
N LEU A 176 1.81 -15.74 -13.92
CA LEU A 176 3.21 -15.84 -14.27
C LEU A 176 3.50 -17.26 -14.78
N LEU A 177 4.20 -17.33 -15.89
CA LEU A 177 4.65 -18.56 -16.50
C LEU A 177 6.17 -18.63 -16.42
N GLU A 178 6.69 -19.81 -16.09
CA GLU A 178 8.12 -20.07 -16.04
C GLU A 178 8.40 -21.41 -16.73
N ASP A 179 9.33 -21.41 -17.68
CA ASP A 179 9.85 -22.63 -18.27
C ASP A 179 10.78 -23.30 -17.27
N VAL A 180 10.21 -24.19 -16.50
CA VAL A 180 10.98 -25.03 -15.59
C VAL A 180 11.52 -26.25 -16.32
N GLY A 181 11.35 -26.39 -17.65
CA GLY A 181 11.28 -27.64 -18.41
C GLY A 181 12.57 -28.38 -18.75
N TYR A 182 13.75 -27.95 -18.28
CA TYR A 182 15.01 -28.64 -18.61
C TYR A 182 16.00 -28.69 -17.43
N ASP A 183 16.89 -29.68 -17.45
CA ASP A 183 18.00 -29.83 -16.51
C ASP A 183 19.26 -30.17 -17.31
N SER A 184 20.18 -29.20 -17.43
CA SER A 184 21.39 -29.33 -18.23
C SER A 184 22.39 -30.34 -17.67
N ARG A 185 22.43 -30.51 -16.34
CA ARG A 185 23.32 -31.48 -15.67
C ARG A 185 22.84 -32.91 -15.89
N LYS A 186 21.53 -33.13 -15.80
CA LYS A 186 20.92 -34.43 -16.09
C LYS A 186 20.74 -34.69 -17.58
N LYS A 187 20.90 -33.66 -18.41
CA LYS A 187 20.72 -33.72 -19.87
C LYS A 187 19.31 -34.19 -20.25
N VAL A 188 18.30 -33.65 -19.58
CA VAL A 188 16.89 -33.97 -19.82
C VAL A 188 16.09 -32.71 -20.12
N ASP A 189 15.31 -32.76 -21.20
CA ASP A 189 14.25 -31.79 -21.52
C ASP A 189 12.90 -32.46 -21.22
N PHE A 190 12.32 -32.10 -20.08
CA PHE A 190 11.06 -32.66 -19.61
C PHE A 190 9.84 -31.86 -20.06
N ARG A 191 10.03 -30.73 -20.76
CA ARG A 191 8.98 -29.88 -21.32
C ARG A 191 7.88 -29.61 -20.31
N SER A 192 8.21 -28.85 -19.28
CA SER A 192 7.30 -28.54 -18.19
C SER A 192 7.28 -27.04 -17.93
N THR A 193 6.08 -26.53 -17.66
CA THR A 193 5.84 -25.12 -17.37
C THR A 193 5.24 -25.01 -15.98
N ARG A 194 5.76 -24.08 -15.19
CA ARG A 194 5.16 -23.65 -13.93
C ARG A 194 4.23 -22.47 -14.20
N ILE A 195 3.04 -22.50 -13.61
CA ILE A 195 2.02 -21.47 -13.69
C ILE A 195 1.79 -20.97 -12.27
N ARG A 196 1.97 -19.68 -12.04
CA ARG A 196 1.69 -19.02 -10.76
C ARG A 196 0.57 -17.99 -10.97
N ILE A 197 -0.54 -18.17 -10.27
CA ILE A 197 -1.65 -17.22 -10.26
C ILE A 197 -1.60 -16.47 -8.93
N GLU A 198 -1.54 -15.15 -8.98
CA GLU A 198 -1.51 -14.27 -7.82
C GLU A 198 -2.67 -13.29 -7.83
N ILE A 199 -3.21 -13.02 -6.65
CA ILE A 199 -4.18 -11.96 -6.41
C ILE A 199 -3.70 -11.20 -5.19
N LEU A 200 -3.45 -9.91 -5.36
CA LEU A 200 -3.10 -9.00 -4.27
C LEU A 200 -4.16 -7.90 -4.21
N VAL A 201 -4.76 -7.72 -3.02
CA VAL A 201 -5.65 -6.59 -2.76
C VAL A 201 -4.94 -5.63 -1.82
N THR A 202 -4.78 -4.38 -2.25
CA THR A 202 -4.19 -3.30 -1.45
C THR A 202 -5.23 -2.25 -1.10
N LYS A 203 -5.07 -1.66 0.08
CA LYS A 203 -5.89 -0.54 0.57
C LYS A 203 -5.77 0.66 -0.36
N SER A 204 -6.87 1.39 -0.53
CA SER A 204 -6.84 2.73 -1.12
C SER A 204 -6.10 3.72 -0.22
N GLU A 205 -5.66 4.84 -0.79
CA GLU A 205 -5.09 5.97 -0.03
C GLU A 205 -6.09 6.46 1.03
N ALA A 206 -7.34 6.70 0.63
CA ALA A 206 -8.40 7.10 1.57
C ALA A 206 -8.60 6.13 2.75
N ALA A 207 -8.43 4.83 2.53
CA ALA A 207 -8.54 3.84 3.61
C ALA A 207 -7.29 3.82 4.51
N LEU A 208 -6.12 4.17 3.98
CA LEU A 208 -4.91 4.33 4.79
C LEU A 208 -4.99 5.61 5.63
N ASP A 209 -5.45 6.70 5.03
CA ASP A 209 -5.65 7.98 5.72
C ASP A 209 -6.67 7.84 6.86
N GLU A 210 -7.80 7.16 6.62
CA GLU A 210 -8.80 6.91 7.67
C GLU A 210 -8.25 6.07 8.83
N GLU A 211 -7.40 5.07 8.54
CA GLU A 211 -6.75 4.26 9.57
C GLU A 211 -5.69 5.07 10.35
N GLU A 212 -4.96 5.96 9.68
CA GLU A 212 -3.98 6.86 10.29
C GLU A 212 -4.65 7.91 11.18
N ASP A 213 -5.71 8.57 10.68
CA ASP A 213 -6.52 9.52 11.43
C ASP A 213 -7.11 8.87 12.69
N ALA A 214 -7.67 7.66 12.56
CA ALA A 214 -8.21 6.93 13.70
C ALA A 214 -7.12 6.54 14.72
N ALA A 215 -5.92 6.19 14.26
CA ALA A 215 -4.79 5.89 15.14
C ALA A 215 -4.31 7.14 15.88
N MET A 216 -4.26 8.29 15.19
CA MET A 216 -3.94 9.58 15.80
C MET A 216 -4.99 9.98 16.85
N ASP A 217 -6.27 9.85 16.53
CA ASP A 217 -7.37 10.14 17.45
C ASP A 217 -7.30 9.27 18.72
N GLU A 218 -7.04 7.97 18.58
CA GLU A 218 -6.87 7.08 19.73
C GLU A 218 -5.61 7.44 20.56
N ALA A 219 -4.50 7.82 19.91
CA ALA A 219 -3.30 8.28 20.59
C ALA A 219 -3.55 9.56 21.40
N VAL A 220 -4.27 10.54 20.82
CA VAL A 220 -4.70 11.75 21.52
C VAL A 220 -5.60 11.39 22.70
N ALA A 221 -6.61 10.53 22.49
CA ALA A 221 -7.54 10.13 23.54
C ALA A 221 -6.84 9.36 24.68
N ALA A 222 -5.88 8.49 24.36
CA ALA A 222 -5.08 7.77 25.35
C ALA A 222 -4.22 8.73 26.19
N LYS A 223 -3.54 9.68 25.53
CA LYS A 223 -2.72 10.68 26.22
C LYS A 223 -3.57 11.64 27.05
N ALA A 224 -4.75 12.04 26.56
CA ALA A 224 -5.70 12.85 27.30
C ALA A 224 -6.16 12.14 28.58
N ARG A 225 -6.50 10.84 28.49
CA ARG A 225 -6.83 10.01 29.67
C ARG A 225 -5.68 9.95 30.67
N GLN A 226 -4.43 9.81 30.21
CA GLN A 226 -3.25 9.82 31.07
C GLN A 226 -3.08 11.16 31.79
N LEU A 227 -3.17 12.27 31.05
CA LEU A 227 -3.03 13.63 31.59
C LEU A 227 -4.18 14.00 32.54
N ALA A 228 -5.41 13.55 32.25
CA ALA A 228 -6.55 13.75 33.15
C ALA A 228 -6.38 13.02 34.47
N LYS A 229 -5.80 11.81 34.45
CA LYS A 229 -5.53 11.02 35.66
C LYS A 229 -4.41 11.63 36.51
N ASN A 230 -3.37 12.16 35.86
CA ASN A 230 -2.20 12.75 36.50
C ASN A 230 -1.92 14.14 35.93
N PRO A 231 -2.72 15.16 36.29
CA PRO A 231 -2.53 16.50 35.76
C PRO A 231 -1.17 17.07 36.22
N PRO A 232 -0.48 17.82 35.35
CA PRO A 232 0.78 18.45 35.69
C PRO A 232 0.61 19.43 36.87
N THR A 233 1.60 19.46 37.74
CA THR A 233 1.64 20.35 38.91
C THR A 233 2.62 21.49 38.67
N ALA A 234 2.57 22.52 39.52
CA ALA A 234 3.58 23.59 39.50
C ALA A 234 5.01 23.04 39.62
N GLN A 235 5.19 21.97 40.40
CA GLN A 235 6.48 21.32 40.60
C GLN A 235 6.96 20.61 39.32
N THR A 236 6.09 19.87 38.63
CA THR A 236 6.46 19.15 37.40
C THR A 236 6.73 20.11 36.23
N LEU A 237 6.03 21.25 36.20
CA LEU A 237 6.21 22.25 35.15
C LEU A 237 7.38 23.20 35.42
N GLY A 238 7.77 23.39 36.68
CA GLY A 238 8.77 24.38 37.09
C GLY A 238 8.26 25.82 37.02
N VAL A 239 6.94 26.01 36.93
CA VAL A 239 6.27 27.32 36.93
C VAL A 239 5.05 27.30 37.84
N PRO A 240 4.72 28.41 38.53
CA PRO A 240 3.51 28.48 39.35
C PRO A 240 2.26 28.40 38.47
N LEU A 241 1.22 27.69 38.90
CA LEU A 241 -0.05 27.66 38.19
C LEU A 241 -0.83 28.97 38.40
N TYR A 242 -1.45 29.49 37.34
CA TYR A 242 -2.29 30.70 37.45
C TYR A 242 -3.54 30.41 38.30
N PRO A 243 -3.86 31.24 39.31
CA PRO A 243 -5.03 31.04 40.15
C PRO A 243 -6.33 31.02 39.33
N GLY A 244 -7.15 29.98 39.53
CA GLY A 244 -8.43 29.82 38.82
C GLY A 244 -8.31 29.35 37.37
N ALA A 245 -7.10 29.07 36.87
CA ALA A 245 -6.95 28.41 35.58
C ALA A 245 -7.24 26.91 35.70
N VAL A 246 -7.90 26.35 34.68
CA VAL A 246 -8.30 24.94 34.63
C VAL A 246 -7.46 24.21 33.60
N PHE A 247 -6.85 23.10 34.00
CA PHE A 247 -6.06 22.26 33.09
C PHE A 247 -6.97 21.59 32.05
N ASN A 248 -6.56 21.63 30.78
CA ASN A 248 -7.27 20.96 29.70
C ASN A 248 -6.44 19.78 29.16
N PRO A 249 -6.77 18.54 29.54
CA PRO A 249 -6.01 17.36 29.14
C PRO A 249 -6.13 17.03 27.64
N GLU A 250 -7.25 17.36 27.00
CA GLU A 250 -7.50 17.05 25.59
C GLU A 250 -6.64 17.91 24.67
N ILE A 251 -6.64 19.23 24.88
CA ILE A 251 -5.81 20.16 24.10
C ILE A 251 -4.33 19.86 24.35
N SER A 252 -3.97 19.61 25.62
CA SER A 252 -2.59 19.26 25.99
C SER A 252 -2.13 17.98 25.29
N ALA A 253 -2.98 16.96 25.21
CA ALA A 253 -2.68 15.71 24.52
C ALA A 253 -2.50 15.92 23.01
N GLY A 254 -3.43 16.62 22.36
CA GLY A 254 -3.39 16.89 20.93
C GLY A 254 -2.15 17.70 20.51
N MET A 255 -1.71 18.64 21.34
CA MET A 255 -0.48 19.40 21.08
C MET A 255 0.81 18.63 21.38
N SER A 256 0.73 17.51 22.11
CA SER A 256 1.90 16.78 22.61
C SER A 256 2.08 15.42 21.94
N LEU A 257 1.55 15.20 20.74
CA LEU A 257 1.74 13.91 20.06
C LEU A 257 3.20 13.68 19.64
N ASP A 258 3.94 14.75 19.38
CA ASP A 258 5.37 14.67 19.08
C ASP A 258 6.19 14.30 20.33
N ASP A 259 7.27 13.56 20.10
CA ASP A 259 8.16 13.10 21.17
C ASP A 259 9.17 14.16 21.63
N ASP A 260 9.34 15.27 20.91
CA ASP A 260 10.34 16.30 21.24
C ASP A 260 9.86 17.28 22.33
N TYR A 261 8.56 17.59 22.34
CA TYR A 261 7.98 18.61 23.21
C TYR A 261 6.64 18.17 23.78
N GLN A 262 6.43 18.55 25.05
CA GLN A 262 5.16 18.38 25.74
C GLN A 262 4.56 19.75 26.04
N TYR A 263 3.29 19.92 25.71
CA TYR A 263 2.54 21.15 25.86
C TYR A 263 1.41 20.94 26.85
N TYR A 264 1.39 21.76 27.89
CA TYR A 264 0.39 21.69 28.95
C TYR A 264 -0.45 22.97 28.93
N VAL A 265 -1.73 22.80 28.63
CA VAL A 265 -2.67 23.89 28.39
C VAL A 265 -3.59 24.09 29.58
N TYR A 266 -3.69 25.34 30.01
CA TYR A 266 -4.62 25.80 31.02
C TYR A 266 -5.48 26.94 30.49
N LEU A 267 -6.77 26.95 30.83
CA LEU A 267 -7.72 27.96 30.41
C LEU A 267 -8.11 28.86 31.57
N SER A 268 -8.17 30.17 31.33
CA SER A 268 -8.54 31.18 32.32
C SER A 268 -9.60 32.15 31.79
N ASN A 269 -10.52 32.56 32.66
CA ASN A 269 -11.54 33.57 32.35
C ASN A 269 -10.99 35.01 32.41
N ASP A 270 -9.79 35.19 32.93
CA ASP A 270 -9.10 36.48 32.99
C ASP A 270 -8.48 36.86 31.64
N PRO A 271 -8.34 38.16 31.32
CA PRO A 271 -7.75 38.60 30.05
C PRO A 271 -6.22 38.36 30.00
N PRO A 272 -5.62 38.17 28.80
CA PRO A 272 -4.20 37.83 28.67
C PRO A 272 -3.25 38.81 29.38
N ALA A 273 -3.56 40.10 29.34
CA ALA A 273 -2.78 41.16 29.99
C ALA A 273 -2.68 40.97 31.53
N LYS A 274 -3.74 40.48 32.17
CA LYS A 274 -3.73 40.18 33.62
C LYS A 274 -2.93 38.92 33.92
N VAL A 275 -3.04 37.92 33.05
CA VAL A 275 -2.34 36.64 33.20
C VAL A 275 -0.83 36.83 33.02
N VAL A 276 -0.38 37.58 32.01
CA VAL A 276 1.06 37.86 31.81
C VAL A 276 1.67 38.65 32.96
N ALA A 277 0.96 39.67 33.49
CA ALA A 277 1.45 40.46 34.62
C ALA A 277 1.73 39.60 35.86
N PHE A 278 0.88 38.59 36.12
CA PHE A 278 1.11 37.62 37.20
C PHE A 278 2.41 36.84 36.98
N TYR A 279 2.61 36.29 35.78
CA TYR A 279 3.79 35.47 35.49
C TYR A 279 5.08 36.30 35.46
N GLU A 280 5.06 37.52 34.94
CA GLU A 280 6.22 38.41 34.99
C GLU A 280 6.65 38.69 36.44
N GLN A 281 5.69 38.98 37.32
CA GLN A 281 5.96 39.23 38.74
C GLN A 281 6.50 37.99 39.44
N ARG A 282 5.91 36.81 39.19
CA ARG A 282 6.27 35.56 39.87
C ARG A 282 7.59 34.97 39.38
N LEU A 283 7.90 35.12 38.09
CA LEU A 283 9.10 34.56 37.48
C LEU A 283 10.27 35.56 37.45
N GLY A 284 10.02 36.84 37.69
CA GLY A 284 11.04 37.90 37.57
C GLY A 284 11.56 38.07 36.14
N LYS A 285 10.80 37.62 35.13
CA LYS A 285 11.14 37.65 33.71
C LYS A 285 10.13 38.49 32.95
N LYS A 286 10.59 39.29 31.99
CA LYS A 286 9.72 40.05 31.08
C LYS A 286 9.26 39.20 29.92
N ALA A 287 8.00 39.34 29.54
CA ALA A 287 7.44 38.69 28.37
C ALA A 287 7.81 39.45 27.10
N SER A 288 8.05 38.70 26.02
CA SER A 288 8.00 39.24 24.67
C SER A 288 6.55 39.30 24.22
N SER A 289 6.13 40.42 23.64
CA SER A 289 4.76 40.62 23.13
C SER A 289 4.77 40.70 21.61
N ASN A 290 3.82 40.02 20.96
CA ASN A 290 3.53 40.18 19.53
C ASN A 290 2.00 40.13 19.31
N GLU A 291 1.56 40.18 18.04
CA GLU A 291 0.13 40.11 17.69
C GLU A 291 -0.55 38.81 18.16
N GLY A 292 0.22 37.73 18.35
CA GLY A 292 -0.25 36.42 18.80
C GLY A 292 -0.31 36.24 20.32
N GLY A 293 0.08 37.24 21.11
CA GLY A 293 0.05 37.21 22.57
C GLY A 293 1.42 37.46 23.22
N TYR A 294 1.66 36.77 24.34
CA TYR A 294 2.88 36.93 25.15
C TYR A 294 3.66 35.62 25.25
N LEU A 295 4.99 35.70 25.24
CA LEU A 295 5.90 34.57 25.41
C LEU A 295 6.97 34.89 26.46
N ILE A 296 7.10 34.02 27.46
CA ILE A 296 8.15 34.10 28.48
C ILE A 296 9.08 32.89 28.31
N PRO A 297 10.37 33.09 27.98
CA PRO A 297 11.32 31.98 27.87
C PRO A 297 11.67 31.44 29.26
N LEU A 298 11.40 30.15 29.48
CA LEU A 298 11.78 29.43 30.70
C LEU A 298 13.22 28.92 30.57
N LYS A 299 13.55 28.31 29.42
CA LYS A 299 14.88 27.83 29.04
C LYS A 299 15.15 28.15 27.55
N GLY A 300 16.40 28.44 27.19
CA GLY A 300 16.78 28.86 25.84
C GLY A 300 16.54 30.35 25.56
N LYS A 301 16.56 30.74 24.28
CA LYS A 301 16.45 32.15 23.84
C LYS A 301 15.29 32.33 22.86
N LEU A 302 14.74 33.54 22.83
CA LEU A 302 13.76 33.94 21.82
C LEU A 302 14.40 33.97 20.42
N PRO A 303 13.60 33.84 19.33
CA PRO A 303 12.13 33.75 19.31
C PRO A 303 11.56 32.37 19.64
N VAL A 304 12.38 31.31 19.62
CA VAL A 304 11.94 29.92 19.87
C VAL A 304 12.72 29.34 21.06
N PRO A 305 12.19 29.46 22.29
CA PRO A 305 12.85 28.90 23.46
C PRO A 305 12.70 27.37 23.51
N GLU A 306 13.64 26.70 24.19
CA GLU A 306 13.58 25.25 24.44
C GLU A 306 12.42 24.90 25.39
N GLU A 307 12.16 25.78 26.36
CA GLU A 307 10.98 25.70 27.21
C GLU A 307 10.39 27.09 27.36
N GLY A 308 9.07 27.20 27.31
CA GLY A 308 8.39 28.48 27.23
C GLY A 308 7.03 28.46 27.90
N LEU A 309 6.61 29.66 28.30
CA LEU A 309 5.25 29.93 28.73
C LEU A 309 4.61 30.91 27.73
N ALA A 310 3.65 30.41 26.96
CA ALA A 310 2.85 31.22 26.06
C ALA A 310 1.51 31.60 26.72
N ILE A 311 1.10 32.85 26.55
CA ILE A 311 -0.15 33.39 27.09
C ILE A 311 -0.86 34.09 25.94
N GLN A 312 -1.97 33.53 25.48
CA GLN A 312 -2.63 33.93 24.25
C GLN A 312 -4.13 34.14 24.48
N PRO A 313 -4.78 35.04 23.72
CA PRO A 313 -6.23 35.10 23.68
C PRO A 313 -6.82 33.73 23.28
N ASN A 314 -7.84 33.27 23.99
CA ASN A 314 -8.57 32.07 23.58
C ASN A 314 -9.50 32.41 22.40
N MET A 315 -9.06 32.10 21.19
CA MET A 315 -9.83 32.31 19.96
C MET A 315 -10.41 31.02 19.39
N LEU A 316 -10.00 29.87 19.91
CA LEU A 316 -10.23 28.55 19.31
C LEU A 316 -11.26 27.71 20.08
N PHE A 317 -11.34 27.86 21.39
CA PHE A 317 -12.15 26.99 22.24
C PHE A 317 -13.39 27.71 22.77
N SER A 318 -14.53 27.03 22.69
CA SER A 318 -15.80 27.55 23.18
C SER A 318 -15.83 27.63 24.72
N GLY A 319 -16.64 28.55 25.26
CA GLY A 319 -16.83 28.73 26.70
C GLY A 319 -16.40 30.11 27.23
N PRO A 320 -16.39 30.30 28.57
CA PRO A 320 -16.13 31.59 29.19
C PRO A 320 -14.65 31.97 29.25
N ALA A 321 -13.74 31.05 28.91
CA ALA A 321 -12.30 31.26 28.98
C ALA A 321 -11.85 32.30 27.95
N LYS A 322 -11.10 33.31 28.41
CA LYS A 322 -10.56 34.41 27.59
C LYS A 322 -9.08 34.23 27.26
N THR A 323 -8.37 33.42 28.05
CA THR A 323 -6.92 33.22 27.90
C THR A 323 -6.58 31.75 27.89
N MET A 324 -5.71 31.37 26.95
CA MET A 324 -5.01 30.11 26.92
C MET A 324 -3.59 30.31 27.45
N ILE A 325 -3.19 29.48 28.39
CA ILE A 325 -1.85 29.44 28.99
C ILE A 325 -1.23 28.11 28.60
N THR A 326 -0.17 28.15 27.79
CA THR A 326 0.52 26.95 27.31
C THR A 326 1.92 26.90 27.89
N VAL A 327 2.23 25.84 28.62
CA VAL A 327 3.58 25.55 29.10
C VAL A 327 4.21 24.51 28.17
N GLN A 328 5.23 24.91 27.43
CA GLN A 328 6.06 24.03 26.61
C GLN A 328 7.24 23.53 27.44
N LYS A 329 7.42 22.22 27.45
CA LYS A 329 8.54 21.51 28.06
C LYS A 329 9.21 20.65 27.00
N GLN A 330 10.54 20.62 26.99
CA GLN A 330 11.26 19.59 26.23
C GLN A 330 10.92 18.23 26.84
N ALA A 331 10.57 17.24 26.01
CA ALA A 331 10.43 15.88 26.51
C ALA A 331 11.79 15.42 27.06
N GLY A 332 11.80 14.79 28.23
CA GLY A 332 13.03 14.33 28.84
C GLY A 332 13.67 13.19 28.04
N ASN A 333 15.00 13.21 27.93
CA ASN A 333 15.78 11.97 27.72
C ASN A 333 15.62 11.02 28.92
#